data_AF-A0AA46SFD5-F1
#
_entry.id   AF-A0AA46SFD5-F1
#
_cell.length_a   1.000
_cell.length_b   1.000
_cell.length_c   1.000
_cell.angle_alpha   90.00
_cell.angle_beta   90.00
_cell.angle_gamma   90.00
#
_symmetry.space_group_name_H-M   'P 1'
#
loop_
_entity.id
_entity.type
_entity.pdbx_description
1 polymer ?
#
loop_
_entity_poly.entity_id
_entity_poly.type
_entity_poly.pdbx_seq_one_letter_code
_entity_poly.pdbx_strand_id
1 'polypeptide(L)'
;MNKTEMLKLFVLIERVYPPFRIKNEIVHHYFDHCLEFDYEIAFNSIKEHIRKSPYPPSISHIGCSAEMADCRNWEQEYVLADHVC
;
A
#
# COMPACT_ATOMS: atom_id res chain seq x y z
N MET A 1 2.20 -13.76 -0.74
CA MET A 1 3.22 -13.28 -1.70
C MET A 1 4.55 -13.25 -1.00
N ASN A 2 5.68 -13.12 -1.71
CA ASN A 2 6.99 -12.99 -1.05
C ASN A 2 7.38 -11.51 -0.79
N LYS A 3 8.40 -11.27 0.04
CA LYS A 3 8.87 -9.92 0.37
C LYS A 3 9.25 -9.08 -0.86
N THR A 4 9.83 -9.71 -1.88
CA THR A 4 10.22 -9.04 -3.13
C THR A 4 8.98 -8.58 -3.91
N GLU A 5 7.94 -9.40 -3.96
CA GLU A 5 6.66 -9.06 -4.58
C GLU A 5 5.97 -7.91 -3.83
N MET A 6 5.94 -7.96 -2.50
CA MET A 6 5.39 -6.88 -1.67
C MET A 6 6.14 -5.56 -1.91
N LEU A 7 7.48 -5.62 -1.96
CA LEU A 7 8.30 -4.44 -2.25
C LEU A 7 7.99 -3.84 -3.63
N LYS A 8 7.75 -4.67 -4.66
CA LYS A 8 7.35 -4.18 -5.98
C LYS A 8 6.03 -3.41 -5.92
N LEU A 9 5.06 -3.86 -5.10
CA LEU A 9 3.80 -3.14 -4.92
C LEU A 9 4.00 -1.81 -4.21
N PHE A 10 4.83 -1.76 -3.17
CA PHE A 10 5.17 -0.51 -2.48
C PHE A 10 5.84 0.51 -3.39
N VAL A 11 6.85 0.07 -4.16
CA VAL A 11 7.54 0.91 -5.14
C VAL A 11 6.57 1.41 -6.22
N LEU A 12 5.63 0.57 -6.66
CA LEU A 12 4.59 0.98 -7.62
C LEU A 12 3.70 2.09 -7.03
N ILE A 13 3.23 1.93 -5.80
CA ILE A 13 2.39 2.92 -5.11
C ILE A 13 3.15 4.26 -5.00
N GLU A 14 4.35 4.26 -4.44
CA GLU A 14 5.13 5.51 -4.26
C GLU A 14 5.48 6.19 -5.59
N ARG A 15 5.68 5.42 -6.66
CA ARG A 15 5.92 5.96 -8.00
C ARG A 15 4.69 6.63 -8.59
N VAL A 16 3.50 6.10 -8.32
CA VAL A 16 2.23 6.65 -8.80
C VAL A 16 1.78 7.84 -7.93
N TYR A 17 2.15 7.83 -6.65
CA TYR A 17 1.85 8.88 -5.68
C TYR A 17 3.14 9.52 -5.13
N PRO A 18 3.91 10.28 -5.96
CA PRO A 18 5.23 10.79 -5.60
C PRO A 18 5.33 11.56 -4.27
N PRO A 19 4.32 12.35 -3.84
CA PRO A 19 4.37 13.08 -2.58
C PRO A 19 4.32 12.18 -1.33
N PHE A 20 3.96 10.90 -1.46
CA PHE A 20 3.73 10.02 -0.34
C PHE A 20 4.82 8.95 -0.23
N ARG A 21 5.22 8.65 1.00
CA ARG A 21 6.16 7.58 1.35
C ARG A 21 5.52 6.68 2.39
N ILE A 22 5.67 5.38 2.23
CA ILE A 22 5.17 4.41 3.21
C ILE A 22 6.07 4.47 4.43
N LYS A 23 5.48 4.52 5.63
CA LYS A 23 6.24 4.54 6.87
C LYS A 23 7.02 3.22 7.06
N ASN A 24 8.23 3.30 7.63
CA ASN A 24 9.08 2.12 7.80
C ASN A 24 8.43 1.05 8.68
N GLU A 25 7.76 1.44 9.76
CA GLU A 25 7.04 0.53 10.65
C GLU A 25 5.93 -0.23 9.91
N ILE A 26 5.31 0.41 8.92
CA ILE A 26 4.28 -0.20 8.08
C ILE A 26 4.92 -1.19 7.10
N VAL A 27 6.04 -0.82 6.46
CA VAL A 27 6.79 -1.75 5.59
C VAL A 27 7.19 -3.00 6.37
N HIS A 28 7.72 -2.85 7.59
CA HIS A 28 8.11 -3.97 8.44
C HIS A 28 6.91 -4.84 8.81
N HIS A 29 5.82 -4.23 9.26
CA HIS A 29 4.58 -4.95 9.60
C HIS A 29 4.08 -5.83 8.45
N TYR A 30 3.98 -5.27 7.24
CA TYR A 30 3.51 -6.04 6.08
C TYR A 30 4.55 -7.03 5.55
N PHE A 31 5.85 -6.80 5.76
CA PHE A 31 6.86 -7.82 5.42
C PHE A 31 6.78 -9.05 6.33
N ASP A 32 6.37 -8.87 7.58
CA ASP A 32 6.17 -9.98 8.50
C ASP A 32 4.89 -10.78 8.19
N HIS A 33 3.92 -10.18 7.49
CA HIS A 33 2.64 -10.81 7.14
C HIS A 33 2.46 -11.03 5.63
N CYS A 34 3.48 -10.76 4.80
CA CYS A 34 3.36 -10.76 3.33
C CYS A 34 2.92 -12.10 2.72
N LEU A 35 3.17 -13.22 3.41
CA LEU A 35 2.75 -14.56 2.99
C LEU A 35 1.23 -14.71 2.96
N GLU A 36 0.50 -13.92 3.76
CA GLU A 36 -0.97 -13.94 3.87
C GLU A 36 -1.67 -13.24 2.69
N PHE A 37 -0.92 -12.47 1.89
CA PHE A 37 -1.46 -11.65 0.81
C PHE A 37 -1.32 -12.36 -0.54
N ASP A 38 -2.35 -12.33 -1.38
CA ASP A 38 -2.21 -12.77 -2.77
C ASP A 38 -1.71 -11.62 -3.66
N TYR A 39 -0.66 -11.87 -4.44
CA TYR A 39 -0.04 -10.83 -5.27
C TYR A 39 -0.96 -10.32 -6.38
N GLU A 40 -1.66 -11.22 -7.07
CA GLU A 40 -2.52 -10.87 -8.21
C GLU A 40 -3.76 -10.11 -7.73
N ILE A 41 -4.33 -10.51 -6.60
CA ILE A 41 -5.44 -9.78 -5.97
C ILE A 41 -4.97 -8.38 -5.58
N ALA A 42 -3.85 -8.26 -4.86
CA ALA A 42 -3.32 -6.97 -4.42
C ALA A 42 -2.98 -6.03 -5.58
N PHE A 43 -2.32 -6.56 -6.61
CA PHE A 43 -1.97 -5.79 -7.79
C PHE A 43 -3.20 -5.27 -8.55
N ASN A 44 -4.24 -6.10 -8.70
CA ASN A 44 -5.48 -5.68 -9.35
C ASN A 44 -6.25 -4.65 -8.50
N SER A 45 -6.31 -4.83 -7.18
CA SER A 45 -6.89 -3.83 -6.26
C SER A 45 -6.18 -2.48 -6.37
N ILE A 46 -4.84 -2.46 -6.39
CA ILE A 46 -4.04 -1.25 -6.58
C ILE A 46 -4.35 -0.58 -7.91
N LYS A 47 -4.36 -1.33 -9.02
CA LYS A 47 -4.69 -0.80 -10.35
C LYS A 47 -6.07 -0.15 -10.39
N GLU A 48 -7.07 -0.81 -9.83
CA GLU A 48 -8.44 -0.28 -9.81
C GLU A 48 -8.55 0.97 -8.93
N HIS A 49 -7.84 1.02 -7.80
CA HIS A 49 -7.78 2.19 -6.94
C HIS A 49 -7.14 3.39 -7.64
N ILE A 50 -6.01 3.19 -8.32
CA ILE A 50 -5.27 4.24 -9.05
C ILE A 50 -6.17 4.94 -10.08
N ARG A 51 -7.09 4.22 -10.72
CA ARG A 51 -8.01 4.80 -11.70
C ARG A 51 -9.08 5.71 -11.09
N LYS A 52 -9.36 5.56 -9.80
CA LYS A 52 -10.50 6.19 -9.11
C LYS A 52 -10.08 7.25 -8.10
N SER A 53 -8.89 7.15 -7.55
CA SER A 53 -8.44 7.98 -6.42
C SER A 53 -7.13 8.73 -6.73
N PRO A 54 -7.10 10.06 -6.48
CA PRO A 54 -5.85 10.83 -6.51
C PRO A 54 -4.96 10.59 -5.28
N TYR A 55 -5.45 9.87 -4.27
CA TYR A 55 -4.74 9.52 -3.04
C TYR A 55 -4.35 8.04 -3.00
N PRO A 56 -3.22 7.69 -2.35
CA PRO A 56 -2.74 6.32 -2.29
C PRO A 56 -3.76 5.37 -1.66
N PRO A 57 -3.75 4.08 -2.05
CA PRO A 57 -4.58 3.07 -1.39
C PRO A 57 -4.08 2.82 0.02
N SER A 58 -4.99 2.40 0.92
CA SER A 58 -4.54 1.82 2.18
C SER A 58 -3.94 0.43 1.92
N ILE A 59 -2.78 0.17 2.51
CA ILE A 59 -2.07 -1.10 2.40
C ILE A 59 -2.88 -2.22 3.09
N SER A 60 -3.65 -1.88 4.13
CA SER A 60 -4.60 -2.85 4.70
C SER A 60 -5.66 -3.30 3.68
N HIS A 61 -5.98 -2.44 2.70
CA HIS A 61 -7.02 -2.67 1.70
C HIS A 61 -6.51 -3.46 0.48
N ILE A 62 -5.20 -3.50 0.24
CA ILE A 62 -4.66 -4.24 -0.93
C ILE A 62 -4.63 -5.75 -0.68
N GLY A 63 -4.73 -6.23 0.57
CA GLY A 63 -4.70 -7.66 0.90
C GLY A 63 -6.00 -8.29 1.35
N CYS A 64 -6.96 -7.47 1.78
CA CYS A 64 -8.18 -7.97 2.38
C CYS A 64 -9.35 -7.83 1.39
N SER A 65 -10.17 -8.88 1.30
CA SER A 65 -11.43 -8.90 0.56
C SER A 65 -12.39 -7.85 1.15
N ALA A 66 -12.30 -6.60 0.67
CA ALA A 66 -13.29 -5.53 0.52
C ALA A 66 -14.38 -5.27 1.59
N GLU A 67 -14.43 -5.97 2.72
CA GLU A 67 -15.48 -5.81 3.72
C GLU A 67 -14.86 -5.19 4.98
N MET A 68 -15.14 -3.89 5.15
CA MET A 68 -14.99 -3.11 6.40
C MET A 68 -13.63 -2.45 6.70
N ALA A 69 -13.03 -1.70 5.76
CA ALA A 69 -11.94 -0.77 6.10
C ALA A 69 -12.31 0.69 5.79
N ASP A 70 -12.16 1.55 6.79
CA ASP A 70 -12.36 3.01 6.69
C ASP A 70 -11.46 3.59 5.60
N CYS A 71 -12.06 4.36 4.68
CA CYS A 71 -11.42 4.93 3.50
C CYS A 71 -10.26 5.88 3.82
N ARG A 72 -10.06 6.27 5.10
CA ARG A 72 -9.01 7.17 5.58
C ARG A 72 -7.82 6.49 6.26
N ASN A 73 -7.78 5.16 6.35
CA ASN A 73 -6.65 4.47 7.00
C ASN A 73 -5.29 4.75 6.34
N TRP A 74 -5.28 5.13 5.05
CA TRP A 74 -4.04 5.49 4.36
C TRP A 74 -3.30 6.66 5.04
N GLU A 75 -3.97 7.64 5.64
CA GLU A 75 -3.30 8.78 6.29
C GLU A 75 -2.37 8.35 7.44
N GLN A 76 -2.64 7.19 8.06
CA GLN A 76 -1.79 6.63 9.11
C GLN A 76 -0.62 5.82 8.57
N GLU A 77 -0.67 5.40 7.31
CA GLU A 77 0.31 4.50 6.69
C GLU A 77 1.41 5.25 5.93
N TYR A 78 1.13 6.49 5.48
CA TYR A 78 2.05 7.29 4.69
C TYR A 78 2.55 8.54 5.44
N VAL A 79 3.70 9.05 5.02
CA VAL A 79 4.22 10.39 5.34
C VAL A 79 4.46 11.16 4.05
N LEU A 80 4.52 12.48 4.13
CA LEU A 80 4.91 13.31 2.98
C LEU A 80 6.41 13.16 2.73
N ALA A 81 6.80 12.97 1.47
CA ALA A 81 8.19 12.78 1.05
C ALA A 81 9.11 13.94 1.49
N ASP A 82 8.57 15.17 1.55
CA ASP A 82 9.30 16.36 1.98
C ASP A 82 9.62 16.39 3.49
N HIS A 83 9.09 15.45 4.27
CA HIS A 83 9.33 15.34 5.73
C HIS A 83 10.29 14.20 6.10
N VAL A 84 10.92 13.56 5.11
CA VAL A 84 11.99 12.59 5.33
C VAL A 84 13.31 13.37 5.47
N CYS A 85 13.58 13.85 6.68
CA CYS A 85 14.87 14.46 7.07
C CYS A 85 15.91 13.38 7.38
#